data_AF-A0A966M5A8-F1
#
_entry.id   AF-A0A966M5A8-F1
#
_cell.length_a   1.000
_cell.length_b   1.000
_cell.length_c   1.000
_cell.angle_alpha   90.00
_cell.angle_beta   90.00
_cell.angle_gamma   90.00
#
_symmetry.space_group_name_H-M   'P 1'
#
loop_
_entity.id
_entity.type
_entity.pdbx_description
1 polymer ?
#
loop_
_entity_poly.entity_id
_entity_poly.type
_entity_poly.pdbx_seq_one_letter_code
_entity_poly.pdbx_strand_id
1 'polypeptide(L)'
;MLTDRVVICMKWGTLYSADYVNVLFNACKANISGDFRFVCLTDHAEDLANGIEAFPIPDIGLEEPHWKHGAWPKISVFKQQLYGLQGRGLFIDLDTVIWGSLDKVTHTTGQAYKRI
;
A
#
# COMPACT_ATOMS: atom_id res chain seq x y z
N MET A 1 6.35 -20.79 9.07
CA MET A 1 5.07 -20.06 8.93
C MET A 1 5.23 -19.12 7.74
N LEU A 2 4.28 -19.12 6.80
CA LEU A 2 4.30 -18.16 5.70
C LEU A 2 4.14 -16.76 6.29
N THR A 3 5.07 -15.87 6.00
CA THR A 3 5.00 -14.46 6.38
C THR A 3 3.93 -13.81 5.51
N ASP A 4 2.95 -13.13 6.11
CA ASP A 4 1.93 -12.39 5.36
C ASP A 4 2.58 -11.38 4.41
N ARG A 5 2.09 -11.33 3.18
CA ARG A 5 2.55 -10.43 2.12
C ARG A 5 1.53 -9.33 1.95
N VAL A 6 1.95 -8.09 2.11
CA VAL A 6 1.07 -6.93 2.04
C VAL A 6 1.61 -5.94 1.02
N VAL A 7 0.83 -5.62 0.00
CA VAL A 7 1.07 -4.48 -0.87
C VAL A 7 0.27 -3.30 -0.34
N ILE A 8 0.90 -2.15 -0.19
CA ILE A 8 0.31 -0.94 0.36
C ILE A 8 0.41 0.16 -0.70
N CYS A 9 -0.67 0.87 -0.94
CA CYS A 9 -0.66 2.14 -1.67
C CYS A 9 -1.40 3.20 -0.85
N MET A 10 -1.34 4.44 -1.31
CA MET A 10 -2.02 5.56 -0.63
C MET A 10 -2.70 6.46 -1.65
N LYS A 11 -3.97 6.77 -1.39
CA LYS A 11 -4.80 7.70 -2.17
C LYS A 11 -5.34 8.74 -1.18
N TRP A 12 -5.22 10.02 -1.47
CA TRP A 12 -5.84 11.06 -0.63
C TRP A 12 -6.46 12.15 -1.49
N GLY A 13 -7.54 12.73 -0.98
CA GLY A 13 -8.33 13.71 -1.72
C GLY A 13 -8.77 13.18 -3.09
N THR A 14 -8.83 14.09 -4.06
CA THR A 14 -9.47 13.84 -5.36
C THR A 14 -8.52 13.92 -6.55
N LEU A 15 -7.20 14.06 -6.33
CA LEU A 15 -6.23 14.18 -7.43
C LEU A 15 -6.16 12.89 -8.27
N TYR A 16 -6.21 11.74 -7.60
CA TYR A 16 -6.27 10.42 -8.22
C TYR A 16 -7.62 9.79 -7.92
N SER A 17 -8.31 9.26 -8.94
CA SER A 17 -9.55 8.51 -8.78
C SER A 17 -9.29 7.09 -8.24
N ALA A 18 -10.37 6.36 -7.92
CA ALA A 18 -10.30 4.94 -7.55
C ALA A 18 -9.67 4.08 -8.67
N ASP A 19 -9.77 4.50 -9.94
CA ASP A 19 -9.22 3.75 -11.08
C ASP A 19 -7.71 3.53 -10.98
N TYR A 20 -6.96 4.50 -10.44
CA TYR A 20 -5.52 4.35 -10.24
C TYR A 20 -5.20 3.22 -9.26
N VAL A 21 -5.96 3.14 -8.17
CA VAL A 21 -5.83 2.06 -7.18
C VAL A 21 -6.22 0.72 -7.80
N ASN A 22 -7.32 0.70 -8.56
CA ASN A 22 -7.82 -0.51 -9.23
C ASN A 22 -6.84 -1.04 -10.30
N VAL A 23 -6.25 -0.15 -11.08
CA VAL A 23 -5.21 -0.50 -12.07
C VAL A 23 -3.98 -1.06 -11.37
N LEU A 24 -3.49 -0.40 -10.30
CA LEU A 24 -2.35 -0.88 -9.53
C LEU A 24 -2.61 -2.24 -8.89
N PHE A 25 -3.80 -2.45 -8.31
CA PHE A 25 -4.24 -3.73 -7.77
C PHE A 25 -4.20 -4.84 -8.81
N ASN A 26 -4.77 -4.60 -10.00
CA ASN A 26 -4.77 -5.56 -11.08
C ASN A 26 -3.36 -5.84 -11.61
N ALA A 27 -2.50 -4.82 -11.69
CA ALA A 27 -1.11 -4.98 -12.08
C ALA A 27 -0.31 -5.82 -11.06
N CYS A 28 -0.53 -5.61 -9.76
CA CYS A 28 0.02 -6.47 -8.72
C CYS A 28 -0.47 -7.92 -8.83
N LYS A 29 -1.78 -8.15 -9.02
CA LYS A 29 -2.34 -9.49 -9.21
C LYS A 29 -1.74 -10.23 -10.41
N ALA A 30 -1.43 -9.51 -11.49
CA ALA A 30 -0.82 -10.10 -12.67
C ALA A 30 0.68 -10.42 -12.50
N ASN A 31 1.37 -9.80 -11.52
CA ASN A 31 2.83 -9.86 -11.40
C ASN A 31 3.35 -10.39 -10.05
N ILE A 32 2.47 -10.74 -9.11
CA ILE A 32 2.82 -11.38 -7.83
C ILE A 32 2.23 -12.78 -7.81
N SER A 33 3.07 -13.78 -7.57
CA SER A 33 2.68 -15.18 -7.50
C SER A 33 2.09 -15.54 -6.13
N GLY A 34 0.88 -16.13 -6.12
CA GLY A 34 0.20 -16.60 -4.90
C GLY A 34 -0.42 -15.47 -4.06
N ASP A 35 -0.95 -15.83 -2.88
CA ASP A 35 -1.81 -14.93 -2.12
C ASP A 35 -1.08 -13.76 -1.45
N PHE A 36 -1.63 -12.56 -1.59
CA PHE A 36 -1.19 -11.35 -0.89
C PHE A 36 -2.40 -10.49 -0.53
N ARG A 37 -2.23 -9.63 0.47
CA ARG A 37 -3.19 -8.58 0.83
C ARG A 37 -2.86 -7.30 0.08
N PHE A 38 -3.86 -6.62 -0.46
CA PHE A 38 -3.68 -5.33 -1.08
C PHE A 38 -4.42 -4.26 -0.27
N VAL A 39 -3.68 -3.32 0.27
CA VAL A 39 -4.17 -2.28 1.17
C VAL A 39 -4.06 -0.91 0.52
N CYS A 40 -5.15 -0.14 0.54
CA CYS A 40 -5.17 1.27 0.19
C CYS A 40 -5.39 2.11 1.45
N LEU A 41 -4.42 2.94 1.81
CA LEU A 41 -4.59 3.98 2.82
C LEU A 41 -5.29 5.18 2.18
N THR A 42 -6.52 5.47 2.58
CA THR A 42 -7.36 6.46 1.91
C THR A 42 -8.39 7.13 2.81
N ASP A 43 -8.70 8.39 2.50
CA ASP A 43 -9.85 9.16 3.01
C ASP A 43 -11.13 8.94 2.18
N HIS A 44 -10.99 8.33 1.00
CA HIS A 44 -12.05 8.10 0.02
C HIS A 44 -11.94 6.68 -0.55
N ALA A 45 -12.76 5.78 -0.05
CA ALA A 45 -12.73 4.34 -0.35
C ALA A 45 -13.79 3.89 -1.38
N GLU A 46 -14.58 4.83 -1.89
CA GLU A 46 -15.61 4.57 -2.89
C GLU A 46 -14.98 4.03 -4.18
N ASP A 47 -15.75 3.18 -4.89
CA ASP A 47 -15.39 2.62 -6.20
C ASP A 47 -14.10 1.76 -6.26
N LEU A 48 -13.51 1.43 -5.11
CA LEU A 48 -12.42 0.46 -5.03
C LEU A 48 -12.92 -0.95 -5.36
N ALA A 49 -12.13 -1.67 -6.16
CA ALA A 49 -12.42 -3.03 -6.58
C ALA A 49 -12.49 -4.00 -5.40
N ASN A 50 -13.34 -5.02 -5.52
CA ASN A 50 -13.45 -6.09 -4.53
C ASN A 50 -12.08 -6.79 -4.34
N GLY A 51 -11.68 -6.95 -3.09
CA GLY A 51 -10.38 -7.50 -2.70
C GLY A 51 -9.34 -6.45 -2.30
N ILE A 52 -9.63 -5.15 -2.51
CA ILE A 52 -8.83 -4.07 -1.93
C ILE A 52 -9.32 -3.80 -0.50
N GLU A 53 -8.40 -3.85 0.46
CA GLU A 53 -8.65 -3.45 1.84
C GLU A 53 -8.42 -1.95 1.98
N ALA A 54 -9.44 -1.19 2.37
CA ALA A 54 -9.32 0.24 2.60
C ALA A 54 -9.20 0.56 4.09
N PHE A 55 -8.18 1.33 4.45
CA PHE A 55 -8.01 1.86 5.81
C PHE A 55 -7.77 3.38 5.76
N PRO A 56 -8.13 4.13 6.81
CA PRO A 56 -7.83 5.56 6.86
C PRO A 56 -6.32 5.81 6.80
N ILE A 57 -5.90 6.98 6.33
CA ILE A 57 -4.49 7.37 6.43
C ILE A 57 -4.20 7.64 7.92
N PRO A 58 -3.20 6.98 8.53
CA PRO A 58 -2.93 7.18 9.93
C PRO A 58 -2.55 8.63 10.23
N ASP A 59 -3.23 9.22 11.21
CA ASP A 59 -2.79 10.48 11.77
C ASP A 59 -1.44 10.29 12.49
N ILE A 60 -0.48 11.12 12.08
CA ILE A 60 0.89 11.20 12.59
C ILE A 60 1.23 12.63 13.03
N GLY A 61 0.23 13.50 13.22
CA GLY A 61 0.41 14.88 13.67
C GLY A 61 0.97 15.81 12.59
N LEU A 62 0.76 15.49 11.30
CA LEU A 62 1.17 16.37 10.20
C LEU A 62 0.21 17.55 10.06
N GLU A 63 0.78 18.76 10.07
CA GLU A 63 0.04 19.98 9.75
C GLU A 63 -0.37 20.03 8.25
N GLU A 64 -1.50 20.67 7.96
CA GLU A 64 -2.06 20.87 6.60
C GLU A 64 -1.03 21.26 5.51
N PRO A 65 -0.07 22.17 5.74
CA PRO A 65 0.93 22.50 4.72
C PRO A 65 1.77 21.30 4.29
N HIS A 66 2.08 20.37 5.19
CA HIS A 66 2.87 19.17 4.90
C HIS A 66 2.06 18.11 4.14
N TRP A 67 0.73 18.12 4.31
CA TRP A 67 -0.15 17.29 3.47
C TRP A 67 -0.12 17.74 2.00
N LYS A 68 -0.07 19.06 1.77
CA LYS A 68 -0.09 19.65 0.42
C LYS A 68 1.29 19.74 -0.23
N HIS A 69 2.34 19.94 0.56
CA HIS A 69 3.69 20.18 0.09
C HIS A 69 4.64 19.10 0.59
N GLY A 70 4.79 18.03 -0.20
CA GLY A 70 5.86 17.04 -0.02
C GLY A 70 5.43 15.58 0.11
N ALA A 71 4.14 15.26 -0.06
CA ALA A 71 3.63 13.89 0.03
C ALA A 71 4.03 13.16 1.34
N TRP A 72 4.22 13.93 2.41
CA TRP A 72 4.58 13.47 3.75
C TRP A 72 3.62 12.47 4.40
N PRO A 73 2.30 12.45 4.08
CA PRO A 73 1.41 11.41 4.60
C PRO A 73 1.91 9.99 4.38
N LYS A 74 2.70 9.74 3.32
CA LYS A 74 3.32 8.43 3.05
C LYS A 74 4.17 7.92 4.20
N ILE A 75 4.76 8.78 5.02
CA ILE A 75 5.55 8.37 6.20
C ILE A 75 4.69 7.63 7.25
N SER A 76 3.37 7.83 7.24
CA SER A 76 2.44 7.14 8.14
C SER A 76 2.48 5.61 8.02
N VAL A 77 2.97 5.05 6.91
CA VAL A 77 3.15 3.59 6.74
C VAL A 77 4.14 2.99 7.73
N PHE A 78 5.00 3.81 8.36
CA PHE A 78 5.95 3.36 9.37
C PHE A 78 5.39 3.33 10.80
N LYS A 79 4.09 3.60 10.99
CA LYS A 79 3.42 3.48 12.29
C LYS A 79 3.53 2.03 12.80
N GLN A 80 4.00 1.86 14.04
CA GLN A 80 4.31 0.55 14.64
C GLN A 80 3.12 -0.43 14.70
N GLN A 81 1.89 0.05 14.60
CA GLN A 81 0.70 -0.81 14.58
C GLN A 81 -0.21 -0.34 13.46
N LEU A 82 0.28 -0.44 12.21
CA LEU A 82 -0.48 -0.08 11.03
C LEU A 82 -1.60 -1.11 10.80
N TYR A 83 -2.76 -0.88 11.43
CA TYR A 83 -3.98 -1.71 11.29
C TYR A 83 -3.79 -3.21 11.55
N GLY A 84 -2.83 -3.57 12.42
CA GLY A 84 -2.51 -4.97 12.72
C GLY A 84 -1.93 -5.73 11.51
N LEU A 85 -1.49 -5.03 10.46
CA LEU A 85 -0.77 -5.63 9.36
C LEU A 85 0.53 -6.24 9.87
N GLN A 86 0.79 -7.48 9.47
CA GLN A 86 1.98 -8.22 9.84
C GLN A 86 2.71 -8.68 8.58
N GLY A 87 3.96 -9.09 8.77
CA GLY A 87 4.76 -9.65 7.71
C GLY A 87 5.49 -8.59 6.87
N ARG A 88 5.60 -8.83 5.55
CA ARG A 88 6.39 -8.00 4.64
C ARG A 88 5.48 -7.04 3.89
N GLY A 89 5.68 -5.74 4.13
CA GLY A 89 5.03 -4.66 3.39
C GLY A 89 5.84 -4.21 2.18
N LEU A 90 5.19 -4.08 1.03
CA LEU A 90 5.70 -3.40 -0.16
C LEU A 90 4.81 -2.17 -0.42
N PHE A 91 5.36 -0.97 -0.26
CA PHE A 91 4.67 0.26 -0.62
C PHE A 91 4.91 0.60 -2.10
N ILE A 92 3.85 0.94 -2.84
CA ILE A 92 3.92 1.34 -4.24
C ILE A 92 3.08 2.61 -4.45
N ASP A 93 3.66 3.60 -5.14
CA ASP A 93 2.95 4.82 -5.51
C ASP A 93 1.94 4.58 -6.65
N LEU A 94 0.86 5.37 -6.68
CA LEU A 94 -0.22 5.23 -7.66
C LEU A 94 0.19 5.56 -9.11
N ASP A 95 1.24 6.35 -9.28
CA ASP A 95 1.80 6.76 -10.57
C ASP A 95 2.91 5.81 -11.06
N THR A 96 2.97 4.60 -10.51
CA THR A 96 3.93 3.57 -10.91
C THR A 96 3.36 2.61 -11.95
N VAL A 97 4.17 2.27 -12.96
CA VAL A 97 3.88 1.18 -13.89
C VAL A 97 4.63 -0.08 -13.44
N ILE A 98 3.90 -1.18 -13.22
CA ILE A 98 4.49 -2.49 -12.95
C ILE A 98 4.66 -3.24 -14.26
N TRP A 99 5.91 -3.55 -14.60
CA TRP A 99 6.26 -4.34 -15.78
C TRP A 99 7.19 -5.48 -15.38
N GLY A 100 6.62 -6.68 -15.23
CA GLY A 100 7.33 -7.89 -14.84
C GLY A 100 7.12 -8.29 -13.38
N SER A 101 7.62 -9.47 -13.03
CA SER A 101 7.39 -10.11 -11.74
C SER A 101 7.92 -9.27 -10.56
N LEU A 102 7.08 -9.11 -9.54
CA LEU A 102 7.40 -8.51 -8.25
C LEU A 102 7.81 -9.55 -7.20
N ASP A 103 7.96 -10.81 -7.59
CA ASP A 103 8.20 -11.89 -6.63
C ASP A 103 9.52 -11.69 -5.87
N LYS A 104 10.56 -11.15 -6.52
CA LYS A 104 11.85 -10.90 -5.85
C LYS A 104 11.76 -9.89 -4.71
N VAL A 105 10.81 -8.94 -4.78
CA VAL A 105 10.66 -7.89 -3.76
C VAL A 105 9.57 -8.22 -2.75
N THR A 106 8.64 -9.12 -3.07
CA THR A 106 7.58 -9.59 -2.17
C THR A 106 7.93 -10.91 -1.47
N HIS A 107 8.83 -11.72 -2.03
CA HIS A 107 9.38 -12.93 -1.42
C HIS A 107 10.78 -12.65 -0.85
N THR A 108 11.04 -13.13 0.36
CA THR A 108 12.41 -13.20 0.89
C THR A 108 12.70 -14.59 1.42
N THR A 109 13.85 -15.15 1.02
CA THR A 109 14.43 -16.38 1.56
C THR A 109 15.35 -16.13 2.77
N GLY A 110 15.40 -14.90 3.32
CA GLY A 110 16.26 -14.52 4.45
C GLY A 110 15.65 -13.40 5.31
N GLN A 111 16.16 -13.26 6.54
CA GLN A 111 15.61 -12.48 7.67
C GLN A 111 14.88 -11.18 7.28
N ALA A 112 13.64 -11.09 7.75
CA ALA A 112 12.79 -9.92 7.60
C ALA A 112 13.47 -8.68 8.21
N TYR A 113 13.87 -7.73 7.36
CA TYR A 113 14.22 -6.40 7.81
C TYR A 113 12.93 -5.67 8.17
N LYS A 114 12.73 -5.56 9.49
CA LYS A 114 11.62 -4.92 10.19
C LYS A 114 10.30 -5.71 10.14
N ARG A 115 9.93 -6.25 11.31
CA ARG A 115 8.54 -6.60 11.61
C ARG A 115 7.78 -5.28 11.77
N ILE A 116 6.70 -5.14 11.01
CA ILE A 116 5.69 -4.10 11.21
C ILE A 116 5.17 -4.24 12.64
#